data_AF-A0A0H5RE95-F1
#
_entry.id   AF-A0A0H5RE95-F1
#
_cell.length_a   1.000
_cell.length_b   1.000
_cell.length_c   1.000
_cell.angle_alpha   90.00
_cell.angle_beta   90.00
_cell.angle_gamma   90.00
#
_symmetry.space_group_name_H-M   'P 1'
#
loop_
_entity.id
_entity.type
_entity.pdbx_description
1 polymer ?
#
loop_
_entity_poly.entity_id
_entity_poly.type
_entity_poly.pdbx_seq_one_letter_code
_entity_poly.pdbx_strand_id
1 'polypeptide(L)'
;MASKMVYTVTMHTGERLLVASDLRIEVTLISSSAKKAGPFSLRSKFGIIERHHGEHTEIHKFDAEQDIGEIVAIQVHANRGWRSLFTDLFINSITVRQTSRGIEMFVPIYSWIQKGDNRTFFGGVPTLPNDPKLTDSMLELRSADIAYHQSVYDSTKFARITGLPSGLRARY
;
A
#
# COMPACT_ATOMS: atom_id res chain seq x y z
N MET A 1 -18.40 1.66 -25.43
CA MET A 1 -18.54 2.70 -24.38
C MET A 1 -17.79 2.22 -23.16
N ALA A 2 -16.80 2.96 -22.65
CA ALA A 2 -16.16 2.61 -21.38
C ALA A 2 -17.18 2.84 -20.25
N SER A 3 -17.48 1.80 -19.46
CA SER A 3 -18.34 1.95 -18.29
C SER A 3 -17.53 2.63 -17.18
N LYS A 4 -18.06 3.73 -16.63
CA LYS A 4 -17.49 4.38 -15.44
C LYS A 4 -17.57 3.41 -14.26
N MET A 5 -16.54 3.41 -13.43
CA MET A 5 -16.45 2.54 -12.25
C MET A 5 -16.26 3.37 -10.99
N VAL A 6 -17.03 3.06 -9.94
CA VAL A 6 -16.94 3.75 -8.64
C VAL A 6 -16.23 2.85 -7.65
N TYR A 7 -15.09 3.32 -7.13
CA TYR A 7 -14.31 2.62 -6.11
C TYR A 7 -14.56 3.24 -4.74
N THR A 8 -14.81 2.40 -3.74
CA THR A 8 -14.72 2.81 -2.33
C THR A 8 -13.44 2.21 -1.75
N VAL A 9 -12.53 3.08 -1.29
CA VAL A 9 -11.28 2.70 -0.63
C VAL A 9 -11.45 2.99 0.86
N THR A 10 -11.37 1.94 1.67
CA THR A 10 -11.42 2.01 3.13
C THR A 10 -10.04 1.71 3.69
N MET A 11 -9.42 2.69 4.35
CA MET A 11 -8.12 2.53 4.98
C MET A 11 -8.30 2.38 6.49
N HIS A 12 -7.67 1.35 7.06
CA HIS A 12 -7.61 1.14 8.51
C HIS A 12 -6.20 1.45 8.99
N THR A 13 -6.04 2.52 9.75
CA THR A 13 -4.76 2.87 10.39
C THR A 13 -4.58 2.03 11.66
N GLY A 14 -3.33 1.70 12.00
CA GLY A 14 -3.06 0.91 13.20
C GLY A 14 -2.85 1.73 14.46
N GLU A 15 -2.64 1.01 15.56
CA GLU A 15 -2.55 1.57 16.89
C GLU A 15 -1.25 2.38 17.05
N ARG A 16 -1.42 3.69 17.16
CA ARG A 16 -0.43 4.58 17.75
C ARG A 16 -1.18 5.66 18.53
N LEU A 17 -1.16 5.56 19.84
CA LEU A 17 -1.71 6.57 20.74
C LEU A 17 -1.16 7.96 20.39
N LEU A 18 -2.06 8.87 20.04
CA LEU A 18 -1.89 10.33 20.00
C LEU A 18 -0.98 10.93 18.90
N VAL A 19 -0.52 10.16 17.90
CA VAL A 19 0.27 10.72 16.79
C VAL A 19 -0.50 10.65 15.49
N ALA A 20 -0.99 11.81 15.06
CA ALA A 20 -1.54 11.98 13.72
C ALA A 20 -0.40 12.19 12.71
N SER A 21 -0.49 11.53 11.56
CA SER A 21 0.48 11.65 10.46
C SER A 21 0.03 12.71 9.47
N ASP A 22 0.94 13.61 9.09
CA ASP A 22 0.71 14.58 8.01
C ASP A 22 1.04 13.98 6.63
N LEU A 23 1.29 12.67 6.53
CA LEU A 23 1.68 12.01 5.29
C LEU A 23 0.55 12.06 4.24
N ARG A 24 0.86 12.43 3.00
CA ARG A 24 -0.10 12.40 1.89
C ARG A 24 -0.04 11.04 1.22
N ILE A 25 -1.14 10.30 1.29
CA ILE A 25 -1.24 8.96 0.71
C ILE A 25 -1.98 9.02 -0.63
N GLU A 26 -1.36 8.43 -1.64
CA GLU A 26 -1.94 8.17 -2.95
C GLU A 26 -2.00 6.67 -3.19
N VAL A 27 -3.12 6.18 -3.72
CA VAL A 27 -3.30 4.77 -4.05
C VAL A 27 -3.57 4.60 -5.53
N THR A 28 -2.84 3.71 -6.17
CA THR A 28 -3.13 3.24 -7.53
C THR A 28 -3.61 1.79 -7.45
N LEU A 29 -4.78 1.52 -8.02
CA LEU A 29 -5.35 0.18 -8.10
C LEU A 29 -4.78 -0.53 -9.33
N ILE A 30 -4.39 -1.80 -9.20
CA ILE A 30 -3.79 -2.58 -10.29
C ILE A 30 -4.57 -3.87 -10.49
N SER A 31 -5.01 -4.12 -11.72
CA SER A 31 -5.71 -5.35 -12.09
C SER A 31 -4.78 -6.47 -12.53
N SER A 32 -5.30 -7.70 -12.59
CA SER A 32 -4.56 -8.87 -13.10
C SER A 32 -4.03 -8.69 -14.53
N SER A 33 -4.67 -7.80 -15.31
CA SER A 33 -4.29 -7.44 -16.69
C SER A 33 -3.35 -6.23 -16.78
N ALA A 34 -2.70 -5.84 -15.68
CA ALA A 34 -1.82 -4.66 -15.58
C ALA A 34 -2.50 -3.29 -15.76
N LYS A 35 -3.84 -3.24 -15.91
CA LYS A 35 -4.55 -1.96 -16.02
C LYS A 35 -4.56 -1.26 -14.66
N LYS A 36 -4.48 0.07 -14.70
CA LYS A 36 -4.36 0.91 -13.51
C LYS A 36 -5.51 1.89 -13.40
N ALA A 37 -5.95 2.17 -12.18
CA ALA A 37 -6.88 3.25 -11.86
C ALA A 37 -6.31 4.09 -10.71
N GLY A 38 -6.39 5.42 -10.84
CA GLY A 38 -5.75 6.37 -9.95
C GLY A 38 -4.58 7.12 -10.62
N PRO A 39 -3.70 7.78 -9.86
CA PRO A 39 -3.62 7.75 -8.40
C PRO A 39 -4.80 8.45 -7.71
N PHE A 40 -5.30 7.84 -6.64
CA PHE A 40 -6.36 8.39 -5.79
C PHE A 40 -5.77 8.95 -4.50
N SER A 41 -5.96 10.23 -4.25
CA SER A 41 -5.51 10.89 -3.02
C SER A 41 -6.46 10.53 -1.87
N LEU A 42 -5.95 9.80 -0.87
CA LEU A 42 -6.67 9.45 0.34
C LEU A 42 -6.63 10.65 1.29
N ARG A 43 -7.50 11.63 1.07
CA ARG A 43 -7.53 12.83 1.90
C ARG A 43 -8.31 12.61 3.19
N SER A 44 -7.66 12.85 4.33
CA SER A 44 -8.35 12.81 5.62
C SER A 44 -9.42 13.90 5.70
N LYS A 45 -10.56 13.55 6.30
CA LYS A 45 -11.69 14.46 6.50
C LYS A 45 -11.60 15.27 7.81
N PHE A 46 -10.62 15.00 8.67
CA PHE A 46 -10.55 15.58 10.00
C PHE A 46 -9.73 16.88 10.01
N GLY A 47 -10.41 18.00 10.29
CA GLY A 47 -9.80 19.27 10.68
C GLY A 47 -9.38 20.20 9.53
N ILE A 48 -8.90 21.39 9.91
CA ILE A 48 -8.36 22.42 9.01
C ILE A 48 -7.00 21.97 8.42
N ILE A 49 -6.37 20.98 9.04
CA ILE A 49 -5.09 20.39 8.65
C ILE A 49 -5.34 18.91 8.36
N GLU A 50 -5.07 18.49 7.13
CA GLU A 50 -5.24 17.12 6.64
C GLU A 50 -4.30 16.16 7.38
N ARG A 51 -4.87 15.24 8.17
CA ARG A 51 -4.10 14.27 8.98
C ARG A 51 -4.72 12.89 9.06
N HIS A 52 -3.90 11.87 8.92
CA HIS A 52 -4.29 10.50 9.20
C HIS A 52 -4.07 10.20 10.68
N HIS A 53 -5.15 9.86 11.38
CA HIS A 53 -5.09 9.56 12.81
C HIS A 53 -4.90 8.06 13.02
N GLY A 54 -4.17 7.65 14.07
CA GLY A 54 -4.05 6.23 14.46
C GLY A 54 -5.38 5.67 14.98
N GLU A 55 -5.58 4.36 14.85
CA GLU A 55 -6.83 3.66 15.23
C GLU A 55 -8.11 4.18 14.56
N HIS A 56 -8.00 4.70 13.35
CA HIS A 56 -9.13 5.23 12.60
C HIS A 56 -9.41 4.44 11.32
N THR A 57 -10.68 4.46 10.94
CA THR A 57 -11.16 3.96 9.65
C THR A 57 -11.53 5.16 8.78
N GLU A 58 -10.85 5.30 7.66
CA GLU A 58 -11.08 6.38 6.69
C GLU A 58 -11.68 5.81 5.41
N ILE A 59 -12.79 6.40 4.95
CA ILE A 59 -13.55 5.92 3.78
C ILE A 59 -13.53 7.00 2.70
N HIS A 60 -13.01 6.64 1.53
CA HIS A 60 -12.86 7.50 0.37
C HIS A 60 -13.59 6.89 -0.83
N LYS A 61 -14.31 7.72 -1.59
CA LYS A 61 -15.04 7.30 -2.79
C LYS A 61 -14.45 8.01 -4.00
N PHE A 62 -14.19 7.26 -5.06
CA PHE A 62 -13.58 7.77 -6.28
C PHE A 62 -14.34 7.27 -7.50
N ASP A 63 -14.57 8.18 -8.45
CA ASP A 63 -15.06 7.86 -9.77
C ASP A 63 -13.87 7.67 -10.71
N ALA A 64 -13.79 6.51 -11.35
CA ALA A 64 -12.81 6.23 -12.38
C ALA A 64 -13.47 6.18 -13.75
N GLU A 65 -12.76 6.75 -14.73
CA GLU A 65 -13.22 6.78 -16.12
C GLU A 65 -13.29 5.39 -16.76
N GLN A 66 -12.48 4.45 -16.25
CA GLN A 66 -12.38 3.09 -16.79
C GLN A 66 -12.50 2.03 -15.69
N ASP A 67 -13.29 1.01 -16.00
CA ASP A 67 -13.27 -0.27 -15.30
C ASP A 67 -12.02 -1.08 -15.68
N ILE A 68 -11.15 -1.33 -14.70
CA ILE A 68 -9.87 -2.02 -14.91
C ILE A 68 -9.97 -3.54 -14.75
N GLY A 69 -11.15 -4.08 -14.43
CA GLY A 69 -11.34 -5.49 -14.13
C GLY A 69 -11.10 -5.81 -12.66
N GLU A 70 -10.82 -7.09 -12.35
CA GLU A 70 -10.52 -7.54 -10.99
C GLU A 70 -9.20 -6.94 -10.50
N ILE A 71 -9.24 -6.30 -9.34
CA ILE A 71 -8.06 -5.69 -8.73
C ILE A 71 -7.32 -6.77 -7.94
N VAL A 72 -6.00 -6.87 -8.12
CA VAL A 72 -5.15 -7.88 -7.47
C VAL A 72 -4.11 -7.26 -6.53
N ALA A 73 -3.79 -5.98 -6.74
CA ALA A 73 -2.82 -5.27 -5.96
C ALA A 73 -3.16 -3.79 -5.88
N ILE A 74 -2.58 -3.13 -4.89
CA ILE A 74 -2.56 -1.68 -4.78
C ILE A 74 -1.12 -1.20 -4.68
N GLN A 75 -0.84 -0.06 -5.29
CA GLN A 75 0.41 0.65 -5.10
C GLN A 75 0.14 1.87 -4.22
N VAL A 76 0.83 1.93 -3.10
CA VAL A 76 0.76 3.03 -2.13
C VAL A 76 1.96 3.92 -2.36
N HIS A 77 1.69 5.18 -2.70
CA HIS A 77 2.69 6.22 -2.84
C HIS A 77 2.52 7.25 -1.72
N ALA A 78 3.62 7.58 -1.06
CA ALA A 78 3.62 8.38 0.15
C ALA A 78 4.43 9.66 -0.02
N ASN A 79 3.73 10.78 -0.11
CA ASN A 79 4.33 12.10 -0.29
C ASN A 79 4.36 12.87 1.02
N ARG A 80 5.33 13.80 1.12
CA ARG A 80 5.40 14.72 2.25
C ARG A 80 4.14 15.60 2.28
N GLY A 81 3.51 15.70 3.44
CA GLY A 81 2.51 16.74 3.69
C GLY A 81 3.13 18.10 4.01
N TRP A 82 2.31 18.96 4.62
CA TRP A 82 2.71 20.35 4.88
C TRP A 82 3.79 20.47 5.95
N ARG A 83 3.70 19.72 7.06
CA ARG A 83 4.70 19.79 8.14
C ARG A 83 5.80 18.74 7.94
N SER A 84 6.99 19.01 8.49
CA SER A 84 8.13 18.06 8.50
C SER A 84 8.08 17.06 9.65
N LEU A 85 7.15 17.22 10.59
CA LEU A 85 7.05 16.40 11.79
C LEU A 85 6.00 15.31 11.56
N PHE A 86 6.25 14.10 12.09
CA PHE A 86 5.34 12.95 12.03
C PHE A 86 4.96 12.52 10.61
N THR A 87 5.98 12.14 9.82
CA THR A 87 5.84 11.75 8.40
C THR A 87 5.62 10.26 8.17
N ASP A 88 5.37 9.50 9.23
CA ASP A 88 5.26 8.06 9.16
C ASP A 88 3.84 7.68 9.59
N LEU A 89 3.23 6.72 8.90
CA LEU A 89 1.89 6.24 9.18
C LEU A 89 1.89 4.72 9.21
N PHE A 90 1.36 4.11 10.27
CA PHE A 90 1.14 2.67 10.29
C PHE A 90 -0.24 2.35 9.74
N ILE A 91 -0.29 1.56 8.68
CA ILE A 91 -1.54 1.12 8.06
C ILE A 91 -1.71 -0.38 8.30
N ASN A 92 -2.85 -0.77 8.88
CA ASN A 92 -3.19 -2.17 9.09
C ASN A 92 -3.60 -2.82 7.77
N SER A 93 -4.56 -2.19 7.08
CA SER A 93 -5.13 -2.74 5.85
C SER A 93 -5.80 -1.65 5.01
N ILE A 94 -5.98 -1.98 3.74
CA ILE A 94 -6.84 -1.23 2.83
C ILE A 94 -7.83 -2.20 2.20
N THR A 95 -9.11 -1.84 2.20
CA THR A 95 -10.17 -2.57 1.53
C THR A 95 -10.64 -1.76 0.33
N VAL A 96 -10.72 -2.38 -0.84
CA VAL A 96 -11.18 -1.75 -2.07
C VAL A 96 -12.45 -2.43 -2.55
N ARG A 97 -13.54 -1.67 -2.63
CA ARG A 97 -14.83 -2.13 -3.13
C ARG A 97 -15.16 -1.51 -4.48
N GLN A 98 -15.39 -2.36 -5.47
CA GLN A 98 -15.92 -2.01 -6.79
C GLN A 98 -17.45 -1.90 -6.70
N THR A 99 -17.96 -0.70 -6.51
CA THR A 99 -19.36 -0.47 -6.09
C THR A 99 -20.38 -1.06 -7.06
N SER A 100 -20.18 -0.90 -8.37
CA SER A 100 -21.11 -1.38 -9.39
C SER A 100 -21.09 -2.90 -9.59
N ARG A 101 -19.96 -3.56 -9.27
CA ARG A 101 -19.82 -5.02 -9.38
C ARG A 101 -20.12 -5.76 -8.07
N GLY A 102 -20.17 -5.04 -6.94
CA GLY A 102 -20.29 -5.66 -5.62
C GLY A 102 -19.06 -6.47 -5.19
N ILE A 103 -17.94 -6.33 -5.89
CA ILE A 103 -16.68 -7.05 -5.60
C ILE A 103 -15.89 -6.23 -4.58
N GLU A 104 -15.33 -6.91 -3.59
CA GLU A 104 -14.49 -6.32 -2.56
C GLU A 104 -13.18 -7.10 -2.47
N MET A 105 -12.09 -6.38 -2.24
CA MET A 105 -10.76 -6.93 -2.14
C MET A 105 -10.06 -6.35 -0.91
N PHE A 106 -9.68 -7.25 0.00
CA PHE A 106 -8.94 -6.92 1.21
C PHE A 106 -7.45 -7.00 0.94
N VAL A 107 -6.72 -5.93 1.31
CA VAL A 107 -5.26 -5.85 1.21
C VAL A 107 -4.66 -5.72 2.61
N PRO A 108 -4.00 -6.77 3.11
CA PRO A 108 -3.21 -6.67 4.34
C PRO A 108 -1.97 -5.81 4.08
N ILE A 109 -1.70 -4.82 4.94
CA ILE A 109 -0.52 -3.94 4.84
C ILE A 109 0.40 -4.16 6.04
N TYR A 110 -0.11 -3.98 7.25
CA TYR A 110 0.61 -4.12 8.52
C TYR A 110 2.04 -3.55 8.50
N SER A 111 2.17 -2.33 7.99
CA SER A 111 3.48 -1.73 7.75
C SER A 111 3.49 -0.24 8.00
N TRP A 112 4.65 0.26 8.43
CA TRP A 112 4.94 1.69 8.42
C TRP A 112 5.12 2.13 6.98
N ILE A 113 4.38 3.16 6.60
CA ILE A 113 4.53 3.89 5.36
C ILE A 113 5.26 5.19 5.68
N GLN A 114 6.37 5.42 5.00
CA GLN A 114 7.25 6.57 5.20
C GLN A 114 7.22 7.50 4.00
N LYS A 115 7.64 8.76 4.20
CA LYS A 115 7.81 9.71 3.11
C LYS A 115 8.76 9.15 2.04
N GLY A 116 8.29 9.13 0.80
CA GLY A 116 9.04 8.64 -0.36
C GLY A 116 8.79 7.17 -0.66
N ASP A 117 8.03 6.46 0.18
CA ASP A 117 7.65 5.08 -0.11
C ASP A 117 6.80 5.01 -1.37
N ASN A 118 7.13 4.04 -2.20
CA ASN A 118 6.34 3.61 -3.33
C ASN A 118 6.30 2.08 -3.32
N ARG A 119 5.28 1.53 -2.67
CA ARG A 119 5.22 0.10 -2.32
C ARG A 119 3.99 -0.56 -2.91
N THR A 120 4.13 -1.80 -3.34
CA THR A 120 3.02 -2.61 -3.85
C THR A 120 2.58 -3.60 -2.79
N PHE A 121 1.28 -3.67 -2.55
CA PHE A 121 0.66 -4.61 -1.63
C PHE A 121 -0.36 -5.45 -2.40
N PHE A 122 -0.32 -6.76 -2.17
CA PHE A 122 -1.19 -7.72 -2.83
C PHE A 122 -2.40 -8.02 -1.95
N GLY A 123 -3.59 -8.08 -2.55
CA GLY A 123 -4.81 -8.49 -1.86
C GLY A 123 -5.31 -9.84 -2.33
N GLY A 124 -6.37 -10.31 -1.66
CA GLY A 124 -7.02 -11.58 -2.01
C GLY A 124 -6.29 -12.82 -1.50
N VAL A 125 -6.43 -13.93 -2.23
CA VAL A 125 -5.97 -15.26 -1.80
C VAL A 125 -4.45 -15.38 -1.98
N PRO A 126 -3.72 -15.94 -0.99
CA PRO A 126 -2.30 -16.25 -1.15
C PRO A 126 -2.06 -17.16 -2.35
N THR A 127 -1.05 -16.83 -3.16
CA THR A 127 -0.71 -17.57 -4.39
C THR A 127 0.78 -17.83 -4.45
N LEU A 128 1.19 -19.06 -4.76
CA LEU A 128 2.60 -19.46 -4.88
C LEU A 128 3.20 -18.97 -6.21
N PRO A 129 4.53 -18.79 -6.34
CA PRO A 129 5.15 -18.28 -7.57
C PRO A 129 4.85 -19.11 -8.84
N ASN A 130 4.56 -20.41 -8.68
CA ASN A 130 4.23 -21.35 -9.75
C ASN A 130 2.71 -21.59 -9.90
N ASP A 131 1.86 -20.77 -9.26
CA ASP A 131 0.42 -20.88 -9.39
C ASP A 131 0.00 -20.54 -10.84
N PRO A 132 -0.73 -21.44 -11.54
CA PRO A 132 -1.13 -21.24 -12.92
C PRO A 132 -2.08 -20.05 -13.13
N LYS A 133 -2.65 -19.49 -12.06
CA LYS A 133 -3.52 -18.31 -12.13
C LYS A 133 -2.76 -16.99 -12.14
N LEU A 134 -1.44 -17.00 -11.89
CA LEU A 134 -0.63 -15.80 -11.92
C LEU A 134 -0.39 -15.34 -13.36
N THR A 135 -0.71 -14.08 -13.62
CA THR A 135 -0.35 -13.43 -14.88
C THR A 135 1.09 -12.93 -14.83
N ASP A 136 1.71 -12.73 -15.99
CA ASP A 136 3.06 -12.15 -16.09
C ASP A 136 3.16 -10.81 -15.34
N SER A 137 2.12 -9.98 -15.42
CA SER A 137 2.05 -8.72 -14.69
C SER A 137 2.12 -8.91 -13.17
N MET A 138 1.47 -9.94 -12.62
CA MET A 138 1.56 -10.23 -11.19
C MET A 138 2.96 -10.70 -10.79
N LEU A 139 3.65 -11.46 -11.66
CA LEU A 139 5.04 -11.88 -11.43
C LEU A 139 6.00 -10.69 -11.48
N GLU A 140 5.79 -9.73 -12.37
CA GLU A 140 6.56 -8.47 -12.43
C GLU A 140 6.37 -7.65 -11.14
N LEU A 141 5.13 -7.46 -10.69
CA LEU A 141 4.84 -6.74 -9.44
C LEU A 141 5.52 -7.41 -8.24
N ARG A 142 5.51 -8.74 -8.17
CA ARG A 142 6.19 -9.51 -7.12
C ARG A 142 7.69 -9.33 -7.17
N SER A 143 8.26 -9.37 -8.37
CA SER A 143 9.69 -9.18 -8.56
C SER A 143 10.13 -7.78 -8.10
N ALA A 144 9.32 -6.76 -8.36
CA ALA A 144 9.54 -5.41 -7.86
C ALA A 144 9.45 -5.30 -6.33
N ASP A 145 8.47 -5.97 -5.71
CA ASP A 145 8.33 -6.01 -4.24
C ASP A 145 9.49 -6.75 -3.56
N ILE A 146 9.91 -7.89 -4.11
CA ILE A 146 11.11 -8.62 -3.66
C ILE A 146 12.35 -7.73 -3.77
N ALA A 147 12.54 -7.04 -4.90
CA ALA A 147 13.67 -6.13 -5.10
C ALA A 147 13.67 -4.97 -4.09
N TYR A 148 12.49 -4.40 -3.79
CA TYR A 148 12.34 -3.41 -2.72
C TYR A 148 12.82 -3.98 -1.38
N HIS A 149 12.31 -5.15 -0.97
CA HIS A 149 12.70 -5.78 0.28
C HIS A 149 14.19 -6.12 0.34
N GLN A 150 14.81 -6.58 -0.74
CA GLN A 150 16.24 -6.85 -0.83
C GLN A 150 17.09 -5.58 -0.69
N SER A 151 16.58 -4.43 -1.16
CA SER A 151 17.27 -3.14 -1.00
C SER A 151 17.30 -2.67 0.47
N VAL A 152 16.26 -3.02 1.24
CA VAL A 152 16.11 -2.69 2.67
C VAL A 152 16.87 -3.71 3.54
N TYR A 153 16.70 -5.00 3.28
CA TYR A 153 17.26 -6.13 4.04
C TYR A 153 18.51 -6.70 3.36
N ASP A 154 19.48 -5.84 3.13
CA ASP A 154 20.73 -6.19 2.46
C ASP A 154 21.72 -6.88 3.42
N SER A 155 21.83 -8.21 3.30
CA SER A 155 22.72 -9.03 4.13
C SER A 155 24.21 -8.71 3.98
N THR A 156 24.61 -7.97 2.95
CA THR A 156 26.00 -7.50 2.81
C THR A 156 26.32 -6.36 3.78
N LYS A 157 25.30 -5.63 4.24
CA LYS A 157 25.40 -4.54 5.23
C LYS A 157 25.22 -5.01 6.67
N PHE A 158 24.90 -6.28 6.87
CA PHE A 158 24.65 -6.86 8.19
C PHE A 158 25.95 -7.07 8.96
N ALA A 159 25.88 -7.01 10.29
CA ALA A 159 27.03 -7.26 11.14
C ALA A 159 27.47 -8.73 10.97
N ARG A 160 28.79 -8.92 10.82
CA ARG A 160 29.40 -10.25 10.72
C ARG A 160 30.37 -10.40 11.87
N ILE A 161 30.06 -11.33 12.77
CA ILE A 161 30.96 -11.77 13.82
C ILE A 161 31.41 -13.17 13.42
N THR A 162 32.72 -13.41 13.38
CA THR A 162 33.28 -14.71 12.99
C THR A 162 32.70 -15.83 13.86
N GLY A 163 32.24 -16.90 13.22
CA GLY A 163 31.63 -18.05 13.90
C GLY A 163 30.15 -17.87 14.28
N LEU A 164 29.53 -16.72 14.01
CA LEU A 164 28.11 -16.48 14.25
C LEU A 164 27.34 -16.22 12.95
N PRO A 165 26.02 -16.50 12.90
CA PRO A 165 25.16 -16.10 11.79
C PRO A 165 25.21 -14.59 11.55
N SER A 166 25.07 -14.17 10.29
CA SER A 166 24.90 -12.76 9.94
C SER A 166 23.65 -12.20 10.60
N GLY A 167 23.78 -11.07 11.29
CA GLY A 167 22.66 -10.42 11.99
C GLY A 167 22.48 -8.96 11.55
N LEU A 168 21.23 -8.49 11.56
CA LEU A 168 20.92 -7.08 11.37
C LEU A 168 21.76 -6.24 12.35
N ARG A 169 22.61 -5.37 11.81
CA ARG A 169 23.42 -4.47 12.64
C ARG A 169 22.47 -3.45 13.28
N ALA A 170 22.31 -3.49 14.60
CA ALA A 170 21.76 -2.35 15.31
C ALA A 170 22.70 -1.17 15.02
N ARG A 171 22.16 -0.08 14.47
CA ARG A 171 22.85 1.22 14.50
C ARG A 171 22.98 1.58 15.99
N TYR A 172 24.14 1.33 16.57
CA TYR A 172 24.56 1.97 17.82
C TYR A 172 25.27 3.26 17.46
#